data_AF-A0A8K0M7M9-F1
#
_entry.id   AF-A0A8K0M7M9-F1
#
_cell.length_a   1.000
_cell.length_b   1.000
_cell.length_c   1.000
_cell.angle_alpha   90.00
_cell.angle_beta   90.00
_cell.angle_gamma   90.00
#
_symmetry.space_group_name_H-M   'P 1'
#
loop_
_entity.id
_entity.type
_entity.pdbx_description
1 polymer ?
#
loop_
_entity_poly.entity_id
_entity_poly.type
_entity_poly.pdbx_seq_one_letter_code
_entity_poly.pdbx_strand_id
1 'polypeptide(L)'
;MTSPRTNLGPLTTEFTYPASCTVVVQACENCGFGWQAQTCSDNILNEQGVQDNANCWPDRTNSSVYTEAALYGWGFYSPGISCPAGYATGCVATGSAKGGFPFQFSVLKHETVVGCCPTGFQCKYNPGYDPAQTCYSVATTGSFATVQCSAGKSNGFSYLELPMTYTETLSSEVATSTLRAVTIFAPLFQLNFQSTDIPTRSTPTSDTASGLSAQTVAASTSATSHADGESFTNGGLSIGAKAGIGAAAGVVFVAIIAAAVFLLLRKRRTIRTPLPEPPKDELSPGIVSPAELYDHANPHTLRPELP
;
A
#
# COMPACT_ATOMS: atom_id res chain seq x y z
N MET A 1 2.19 15.09 -3.70
CA MET A 1 2.75 15.24 -5.07
C MET A 1 3.15 13.85 -5.55
N THR A 2 3.22 13.59 -6.86
CA THR A 2 3.76 12.32 -7.39
C THR A 2 5.29 12.31 -7.32
N SER A 3 5.89 11.18 -6.98
CA SER A 3 7.35 11.01 -6.94
C SER A 3 7.98 11.01 -8.34
N PRO A 4 9.26 11.40 -8.47
CA PRO A 4 10.07 11.14 -9.66
C PRO A 4 10.06 9.66 -10.04
N ARG A 5 10.09 9.35 -11.34
CA ARG A 5 10.01 7.97 -11.84
C ARG A 5 11.36 7.24 -11.71
N THR A 6 11.42 6.30 -10.77
CA THR A 6 12.53 5.33 -10.63
C THR A 6 12.13 3.99 -11.25
N ASN A 7 12.71 3.61 -12.39
CA ASN A 7 12.53 2.27 -12.95
C ASN A 7 13.51 1.30 -12.27
N LEU A 8 12.98 0.24 -11.67
CA LEU A 8 13.76 -0.79 -10.98
C LEU A 8 14.31 -1.86 -11.94
N GLY A 9 13.74 -1.99 -13.14
CA GLY A 9 14.07 -3.04 -14.11
C GLY A 9 12.84 -3.81 -14.58
N PRO A 10 13.01 -4.84 -15.44
CA PRO A 10 11.92 -5.69 -15.87
C PRO A 10 11.44 -6.62 -14.74
N LEU A 11 10.12 -6.89 -14.70
CA LEU A 11 9.55 -8.02 -13.95
C LEU A 11 8.64 -8.81 -14.89
N THR A 12 9.27 -9.62 -15.74
CA THR A 12 8.62 -10.40 -16.80
C THR A 12 8.38 -11.87 -16.45
N THR A 13 8.87 -12.31 -15.30
CA THR A 13 8.69 -13.66 -14.76
C THR A 13 8.21 -13.57 -13.32
N GLU A 14 7.66 -14.68 -12.80
CA GLU A 14 7.16 -14.74 -11.43
C GLU A 14 8.32 -14.77 -10.42
N PHE A 15 8.47 -13.69 -9.64
CA PHE A 15 9.38 -13.66 -8.50
C PHE A 15 8.83 -14.50 -7.34
N THR A 16 9.60 -15.45 -6.83
CA THR A 16 9.20 -16.22 -5.64
C THR A 16 9.42 -15.40 -4.38
N TYR A 17 8.34 -14.90 -3.77
CA TYR A 17 8.42 -14.10 -2.55
C TYR A 17 8.88 -14.96 -1.35
N PRO A 18 10.02 -14.64 -0.68
CA PRO A 18 10.53 -15.49 0.39
C PRO A 18 9.63 -15.53 1.62
N ALA A 19 9.47 -16.69 2.25
CA ALA A 19 8.64 -16.86 3.45
C ALA A 19 9.11 -16.01 4.65
N SER A 20 10.40 -15.67 4.73
CA SER A 20 10.91 -14.72 5.74
C SER A 20 10.36 -13.31 5.59
N CYS A 21 9.92 -12.93 4.39
CA CYS A 21 9.40 -11.60 4.09
C CYS A 21 7.95 -11.40 4.56
N THR A 22 7.21 -12.47 4.87
CA THR A 22 5.86 -12.38 5.46
C THR A 22 5.88 -12.19 6.98
N VAL A 23 7.05 -12.26 7.63
CA VAL A 23 7.20 -11.98 9.06
C VAL A 23 6.94 -10.49 9.32
N VAL A 24 6.12 -10.18 10.32
CA VAL A 24 5.73 -8.80 10.65
C VAL A 24 6.75 -8.21 11.61
N VAL A 25 7.46 -7.17 11.19
CA VAL A 25 8.19 -6.29 12.09
C VAL A 25 7.19 -5.39 12.81
N GLN A 26 6.94 -5.65 14.09
CA GLN A 26 6.08 -4.82 14.94
C GLN A 26 6.74 -3.49 15.28
N ALA A 27 5.95 -2.41 15.33
CA ALA A 27 6.44 -1.08 15.68
C ALA A 27 6.81 -0.94 17.17
N CYS A 28 6.13 -1.70 18.04
CA CYS A 28 6.42 -1.92 19.45
C CYS A 28 5.62 -3.14 19.95
N GLU A 29 5.91 -3.63 21.15
CA GLU A 29 5.30 -4.84 21.73
C GLU A 29 3.77 -4.87 21.70
N ASN A 30 3.14 -3.76 22.06
CA ASN A 30 1.68 -3.63 22.14
C ASN A 30 1.10 -2.75 21.03
N CYS A 31 1.87 -2.46 19.98
CA CYS A 31 1.46 -1.59 18.89
C CYS A 31 0.45 -2.29 17.95
N GLY A 32 -0.66 -1.61 17.65
CA GLY A 32 -1.67 -2.07 16.68
C GLY A 32 -1.24 -2.01 15.21
N PHE A 33 0.06 -2.03 14.91
CA PHE A 33 0.57 -2.05 13.55
C PHE A 33 2.00 -2.62 13.44
N GLY A 34 2.35 -3.05 12.23
CA GLY A 34 3.68 -3.51 11.86
C GLY A 34 3.82 -3.67 10.34
N TRP A 35 5.00 -4.10 9.90
CA TRP A 35 5.37 -4.11 8.48
C TRP A 35 6.01 -5.44 8.05
N GLN A 36 5.55 -5.99 6.93
CA GLN A 36 6.21 -7.07 6.20
C GLN A 36 7.35 -6.54 5.33
N ALA A 37 8.19 -7.45 4.82
CA ALA A 37 9.35 -7.16 3.96
C ALA A 37 10.43 -6.26 4.59
N GLN A 38 10.47 -6.14 5.91
CA GLN A 38 11.44 -5.30 6.62
C GLN A 38 12.56 -6.12 7.24
N THR A 39 13.62 -5.45 7.67
CA THR A 39 14.70 -6.00 8.50
C THR A 39 15.11 -4.99 9.57
N CYS A 40 15.67 -5.48 10.67
CA CYS A 40 16.36 -4.63 11.64
C CYS A 40 17.74 -4.24 11.11
N SER A 41 18.18 -3.01 11.43
CA SER A 41 19.43 -2.39 11.00
C SER A 41 19.76 -1.17 11.87
N ASP A 42 20.95 -0.60 11.69
CA ASP A 42 21.39 0.62 12.39
C ASP A 42 20.79 1.90 11.77
N ASN A 43 19.54 1.83 11.28
CA ASN A 43 18.88 2.94 10.60
C ASN A 43 18.51 4.06 11.60
N ILE A 44 19.34 5.11 11.64
CA ILE A 44 19.18 6.28 12.52
C ILE A 44 17.93 7.13 12.25
N LEU A 45 17.17 6.85 11.19
CA LEU A 45 16.02 7.65 10.76
C LEU A 45 14.69 7.17 11.38
N ASN A 46 14.72 6.08 12.17
CA ASN A 46 13.65 5.70 13.08
C ASN A 46 14.22 5.01 14.32
N GLU A 47 13.59 5.19 15.48
CA GLU A 47 14.09 4.74 16.79
C GLU A 47 14.26 3.20 16.87
N GLN A 48 13.46 2.47 16.11
CA GLN A 48 13.47 1.01 16.05
C GLN A 48 14.63 0.44 15.20
N GLY A 49 15.20 1.23 14.28
CA GLY A 49 16.18 0.74 13.31
C GLY A 49 15.57 -0.18 12.23
N VAL A 50 14.34 0.08 11.80
CA VAL A 50 13.66 -0.68 10.73
C VAL A 50 14.09 -0.14 9.36
N GLN A 51 14.32 -1.03 8.40
CA GLN A 51 14.52 -0.69 6.98
C GLN A 51 13.90 -1.74 6.05
N ASP A 52 13.64 -1.36 4.80
CA ASP A 52 13.19 -2.30 3.77
C ASP A 52 14.26 -3.39 3.53
N ASN A 53 13.85 -4.66 3.55
CA ASN A 53 14.73 -5.79 3.27
C ASN A 53 14.84 -6.01 1.76
N ALA A 54 16.01 -5.71 1.19
CA ALA A 54 16.26 -5.83 -0.25
C ALA A 54 16.01 -7.23 -0.83
N ASN A 55 16.15 -8.28 -0.02
CA ASN A 55 15.90 -9.67 -0.45
C ASN A 55 14.40 -10.00 -0.57
N CYS A 56 13.53 -9.09 -0.12
CA CYS A 56 12.08 -9.19 -0.23
C CYS A 56 11.51 -8.46 -1.46
N TRP A 57 12.38 -7.89 -2.30
CA TRP A 57 12.01 -7.25 -3.56
C TRP A 57 12.48 -8.10 -4.74
N PRO A 58 11.72 -8.16 -5.85
CA PRO A 58 12.19 -8.74 -7.10
C PRO A 58 13.48 -8.07 -7.60
N ASP A 59 14.30 -8.79 -8.37
CA ASP A 59 15.60 -8.34 -8.87
C ASP A 59 15.57 -6.95 -9.52
N ARG A 60 16.60 -6.15 -9.24
CA ARG A 60 16.66 -4.73 -9.62
C ARG A 60 17.91 -4.48 -10.46
N THR A 61 17.76 -3.80 -11.60
CA THR A 61 18.87 -3.43 -12.49
C THR A 61 19.94 -2.58 -11.78
N ASN A 62 19.51 -1.78 -10.80
CA ASN A 62 20.41 -1.08 -9.89
C ASN A 62 20.13 -1.52 -8.44
N SER A 63 20.99 -2.36 -7.89
CA SER A 63 20.89 -2.87 -6.51
C SER A 63 21.08 -1.79 -5.44
N SER A 64 21.71 -0.67 -5.79
CA SER A 64 21.99 0.48 -4.91
C SER A 64 20.82 1.46 -4.76
N VAL A 65 19.66 1.21 -5.41
CA VAL A 65 18.43 1.92 -5.06
C VAL A 65 17.98 1.47 -3.68
N TYR A 66 17.64 2.38 -2.78
CA TYR A 66 16.95 2.05 -1.53
C TYR A 66 16.19 3.29 -1.05
N THR A 67 15.28 3.08 -0.09
CA THR A 67 14.70 4.18 0.67
C THR A 67 15.19 4.14 2.12
N GLU A 68 15.30 5.33 2.69
CA GLU A 68 15.79 5.60 4.03
C GLU A 68 14.88 5.10 5.18
N ALA A 69 13.66 4.67 4.88
CA ALA A 69 12.72 4.15 5.85
C ALA A 69 11.79 3.09 5.23
N ALA A 70 11.14 2.33 6.11
CA ALA A 70 10.25 1.22 5.79
C ALA A 70 9.10 1.61 4.84
N LEU A 71 8.96 0.87 3.73
CA LEU A 71 7.89 1.03 2.75
C LEU A 71 7.80 2.41 2.07
N TYR A 72 8.90 3.16 1.94
CA TYR A 72 8.89 4.48 1.29
C TYR A 72 8.81 4.42 -0.25
N GLY A 73 8.80 3.21 -0.83
CA GLY A 73 8.58 2.96 -2.24
C GLY A 73 9.83 3.21 -3.07
N TRP A 74 10.43 2.14 -3.59
CA TRP A 74 11.73 2.21 -4.30
C TRP A 74 11.61 2.64 -5.76
N GLY A 75 10.45 2.38 -6.37
CA GLY A 75 10.21 2.61 -7.80
C GLY A 75 9.09 1.74 -8.34
N PHE A 76 9.11 1.52 -9.64
CA PHE A 76 8.24 0.61 -10.37
C PHE A 76 9.06 -0.31 -11.27
N TYR A 77 8.52 -1.48 -11.60
CA TYR A 77 9.12 -2.39 -12.58
C TYR A 77 8.54 -2.14 -13.97
N SER A 78 9.38 -2.09 -15.00
CA SER A 78 8.94 -1.92 -16.39
C SER A 78 9.94 -2.50 -17.41
N PRO A 79 9.48 -3.39 -18.33
CA PRO A 79 8.14 -3.97 -18.40
C PRO A 79 7.87 -4.89 -17.20
N GLY A 80 6.74 -4.68 -16.53
CA GLY A 80 6.28 -5.50 -15.41
C GLY A 80 4.94 -6.13 -15.75
N ILE A 81 4.90 -7.44 -15.99
CA ILE A 81 3.72 -8.14 -16.54
C ILE A 81 3.17 -9.26 -15.65
N SER A 82 3.86 -9.62 -14.57
CA SER A 82 3.40 -10.61 -13.59
C SER A 82 3.64 -10.13 -12.17
N CYS A 83 2.65 -10.30 -11.29
CA CYS A 83 2.87 -10.17 -9.84
C CYS A 83 3.81 -11.30 -9.34
N PRO A 84 4.52 -11.08 -8.22
CA PRO A 84 5.21 -12.16 -7.50
C PRO A 84 4.30 -13.30 -7.04
N ALA A 85 4.89 -14.45 -6.76
CA ALA A 85 4.21 -15.58 -6.14
C ALA A 85 3.61 -15.17 -4.78
N GLY A 86 2.35 -15.57 -4.53
CA GLY A 86 1.60 -15.17 -3.33
C GLY A 86 1.10 -13.71 -3.34
N TYR A 87 1.33 -12.96 -4.42
CA TYR A 87 0.76 -11.64 -4.63
C TYR A 87 -0.36 -11.69 -5.68
N ALA A 88 -1.31 -10.76 -5.57
CA ALA A 88 -2.40 -10.56 -6.53
C ALA A 88 -2.48 -9.08 -6.92
N THR A 89 -3.09 -8.79 -8.08
CA THR A 89 -3.43 -7.43 -8.49
C THR A 89 -4.47 -6.84 -7.54
N GLY A 90 -4.06 -5.94 -6.66
CA GLY A 90 -4.94 -5.24 -5.71
C GLY A 90 -5.54 -3.96 -6.28
N CYS A 91 -4.87 -3.33 -7.26
CA CYS A 91 -5.29 -2.05 -7.84
C CYS A 91 -4.73 -1.85 -9.26
N VAL A 92 -5.42 -1.02 -10.06
CA VAL A 92 -5.10 -0.76 -11.46
C VAL A 92 -5.31 0.73 -11.80
N ALA A 93 -4.50 1.25 -12.71
CA ALA A 93 -4.72 2.49 -13.44
C ALA A 93 -4.27 2.31 -14.90
N THR A 94 -4.89 3.03 -15.84
CA THR A 94 -4.49 3.02 -17.26
C THR A 94 -4.45 4.44 -17.79
N GLY A 95 -3.30 4.83 -18.34
CA GLY A 95 -3.05 6.19 -18.79
C GLY A 95 -3.25 7.24 -17.69
N SER A 96 -3.56 8.47 -18.10
CA SER A 96 -3.91 9.57 -17.20
C SER A 96 -5.42 9.63 -16.92
N ALA A 97 -6.11 8.48 -16.89
CA ALA A 97 -7.55 8.42 -16.71
C ALA A 97 -7.97 8.93 -15.31
N LYS A 98 -9.06 9.71 -15.25
CA LYS A 98 -9.66 10.12 -13.98
C LYS A 98 -10.47 8.95 -13.40
N GLY A 99 -10.10 8.51 -12.20
CA GLY A 99 -10.67 7.33 -11.54
C GLY A 99 -9.76 6.12 -11.72
N GLY A 100 -9.24 5.62 -10.60
CA GLY A 100 -8.19 4.60 -10.52
C GLY A 100 -7.42 4.77 -9.22
N PHE A 101 -6.52 3.82 -8.91
CA PHE A 101 -5.62 4.00 -7.76
C PHE A 101 -4.59 5.08 -8.05
N PRO A 102 -4.37 6.07 -7.17
CA PRO A 102 -3.31 7.04 -7.35
C PRO A 102 -1.97 6.34 -7.07
N PHE A 103 -1.18 6.05 -8.10
CA PHE A 103 0.15 5.50 -7.90
C PHE A 103 1.14 6.58 -7.44
N GLN A 104 2.09 6.22 -6.57
CA GLN A 104 3.16 7.10 -6.09
C GLN A 104 4.06 7.56 -7.25
N PHE A 105 4.39 6.64 -8.16
CA PHE A 105 5.14 6.92 -9.38
C PHE A 105 4.18 7.18 -10.54
N SER A 106 4.38 8.29 -11.24
CA SER A 106 3.44 8.78 -12.25
C SER A 106 3.19 7.77 -13.39
N VAL A 107 1.94 7.70 -13.86
CA VAL A 107 1.49 6.81 -14.95
C VAL A 107 1.51 7.58 -16.28
N LEU A 108 2.19 7.04 -17.30
CA LEU A 108 2.19 7.62 -18.65
C LEU A 108 0.91 7.26 -19.40
N LYS A 109 0.53 8.13 -20.35
CA LYS A 109 -0.70 8.03 -21.16
C LYS A 109 -0.95 6.67 -21.82
N HIS A 110 0.12 5.93 -22.16
CA HIS A 110 0.07 4.66 -22.89
C HIS A 110 0.38 3.43 -22.02
N GLU A 111 0.63 3.62 -20.72
CA GLU A 111 0.88 2.52 -19.78
C GLU A 111 -0.42 2.03 -19.14
N THR A 112 -0.49 0.73 -18.90
CA THR A 112 -1.29 0.15 -17.82
C THR A 112 -0.37 -0.08 -16.63
N VAL A 113 -0.88 0.23 -15.44
CA VAL A 113 -0.15 0.12 -14.19
C VAL A 113 -0.97 -0.69 -13.20
N VAL A 114 -0.34 -1.71 -12.62
CA VAL A 114 -0.94 -2.58 -11.61
C VAL A 114 -0.16 -2.50 -10.32
N GLY A 115 -0.87 -2.46 -9.19
CA GLY A 115 -0.29 -2.61 -7.87
C GLY A 115 -0.50 -4.04 -7.41
N CYS A 116 0.59 -4.78 -7.23
CA CYS A 116 0.57 -6.11 -6.66
C CYS A 116 0.68 -6.02 -5.13
N CYS A 117 -0.23 -6.68 -4.43
CA CYS A 117 -0.24 -6.82 -2.97
C CYS A 117 -0.24 -8.30 -2.57
N PRO A 118 0.24 -8.66 -1.36
CA PRO A 118 0.09 -10.03 -0.86
C PRO A 118 -1.39 -10.45 -0.89
N THR A 119 -1.67 -11.72 -1.16
CA THR A 119 -3.06 -12.20 -1.22
C THR A 119 -3.81 -11.88 0.09
N GLY A 120 -4.96 -11.21 -0.02
CA GLY A 120 -5.75 -10.74 1.12
C GLY A 120 -5.47 -9.30 1.58
N PHE A 121 -4.44 -8.64 1.05
CA PHE A 121 -4.14 -7.23 1.32
C PHE A 121 -4.81 -6.30 0.28
N GLN A 122 -5.04 -5.05 0.67
CA GLN A 122 -5.60 -4.00 -0.18
C GLN A 122 -4.54 -2.92 -0.47
N CYS A 123 -4.61 -2.29 -1.64
CA CYS A 123 -3.75 -1.13 -1.94
C CYS A 123 -4.15 0.10 -1.11
N LYS A 124 -3.16 0.84 -0.60
CA LYS A 124 -3.31 2.10 0.13
C LYS A 124 -2.33 3.15 -0.39
N TYR A 125 -2.86 4.27 -0.84
CA TYR A 125 -2.13 5.53 -0.99
C TYR A 125 -3.10 6.71 -1.03
N ASN A 126 -2.89 7.68 -0.14
CA ASN A 126 -3.56 8.97 -0.16
C ASN A 126 -2.51 10.07 -0.44
N PRO A 127 -2.40 10.59 -1.68
CA PRO A 127 -1.36 11.52 -2.08
C PRO A 127 -1.33 12.78 -1.21
N GLY A 128 -0.20 13.02 -0.54
CA GLY A 128 -0.02 14.17 0.38
C GLY A 128 -0.39 13.90 1.83
N TYR A 129 -0.83 12.68 2.16
CA TYR A 129 -1.01 12.19 3.53
C TYR A 129 -0.14 10.96 3.80
N ASP A 130 -0.18 9.96 2.92
CA ASP A 130 0.72 8.81 3.00
C ASP A 130 2.10 9.16 2.40
N PRO A 131 3.22 8.74 3.02
CA PRO A 131 4.55 9.01 2.49
C PRO A 131 4.81 8.26 1.18
N ALA A 132 4.19 7.08 1.02
CA ALA A 132 4.42 6.15 -0.08
C ALA A 132 3.25 5.18 -0.25
N GLN A 133 3.19 4.53 -1.43
CA GLN A 133 2.16 3.54 -1.72
C GLN A 133 2.48 2.21 -1.04
N THR A 134 1.48 1.63 -0.38
CA THR A 134 1.63 0.41 0.42
C THR A 134 0.46 -0.53 0.19
N CYS A 135 0.64 -1.78 0.59
CA CYS A 135 -0.44 -2.72 0.78
C CYS A 135 -0.75 -2.79 2.28
N TYR A 136 -2.00 -3.05 2.66
CA TYR A 136 -2.36 -3.28 4.06
C TYR A 136 -3.42 -4.38 4.23
N SER A 137 -3.40 -5.03 5.39
CA SER A 137 -4.47 -5.87 5.91
C SER A 137 -4.68 -5.55 7.40
N VAL A 138 -5.80 -6.00 7.96
CA VAL A 138 -6.09 -5.85 9.40
C VAL A 138 -6.40 -7.22 9.97
N ALA A 139 -5.47 -7.75 10.75
CA ALA A 139 -5.67 -8.98 11.51
C ALA A 139 -6.45 -8.67 12.78
N THR A 140 -7.48 -9.46 13.09
CA THR A 140 -8.31 -9.31 14.31
C THR A 140 -8.40 -10.58 15.14
N THR A 141 -7.97 -11.72 14.58
CA THR A 141 -7.97 -13.06 15.20
C THR A 141 -6.82 -13.88 14.63
N GLY A 142 -6.46 -14.96 15.32
CA GLY A 142 -5.45 -15.93 14.87
C GLY A 142 -4.03 -15.54 15.27
N SER A 143 -3.05 -16.32 14.80
CA SER A 143 -1.64 -16.16 15.16
C SER A 143 -0.76 -15.92 13.93
N PHE A 144 0.21 -15.01 14.03
CA PHE A 144 1.17 -14.72 12.96
C PHE A 144 2.58 -14.43 13.48
N ALA A 145 3.57 -14.73 12.65
CA ALA A 145 4.98 -14.55 12.96
C ALA A 145 5.35 -13.07 13.07
N THR A 146 6.06 -12.72 14.14
CA THR A 146 6.51 -11.35 14.41
C THR A 146 7.93 -11.28 14.95
N VAL A 147 8.56 -10.13 14.74
CA VAL A 147 9.80 -9.67 15.39
C VAL A 147 9.64 -8.19 15.73
N GLN A 148 10.42 -7.67 16.66
CA GLN A 148 10.60 -6.23 16.86
C GLN A 148 12.06 -5.86 16.68
N CYS A 149 12.32 -4.63 16.25
CA CYS A 149 13.66 -4.10 16.07
C CYS A 149 14.00 -3.10 17.18
N SER A 150 15.25 -3.15 17.64
CA SER A 150 15.84 -2.19 18.58
C SER A 150 17.34 -2.07 18.27
N ALA A 151 17.77 -0.87 17.89
CA ALA A 151 19.18 -0.50 17.67
C ALA A 151 20.00 -1.58 16.92
N GLY A 152 19.67 -1.83 15.66
CA GLY A 152 20.38 -2.81 14.83
C GLY A 152 19.93 -4.26 14.97
N LYS A 153 19.19 -4.60 16.04
CA LYS A 153 18.95 -5.99 16.43
C LYS A 153 17.47 -6.33 16.47
N SER A 154 17.17 -7.61 16.26
CA SER A 154 15.85 -8.17 16.55
C SER A 154 15.79 -8.65 18.00
N ASN A 155 14.63 -8.50 18.65
CA ASN A 155 14.35 -9.15 19.95
C ASN A 155 14.13 -10.68 19.86
N GLY A 156 14.17 -11.25 18.65
CA GLY A 156 13.93 -12.67 18.39
C GLY A 156 12.60 -12.92 17.68
N PHE A 157 12.50 -14.09 17.06
CA PHE A 157 11.29 -14.54 16.38
C PHE A 157 10.24 -15.00 17.40
N SER A 158 9.02 -14.49 17.28
CA SER A 158 7.88 -14.82 18.13
C SER A 158 6.60 -14.96 17.30
N TYR A 159 5.51 -15.34 17.96
CA TYR A 159 4.16 -15.32 17.39
C TYR A 159 3.27 -14.37 18.19
N LEU A 160 2.59 -13.46 17.50
CA LEU A 160 1.50 -12.70 18.08
C LEU A 160 0.19 -13.44 17.83
N GLU A 161 -0.57 -13.72 18.89
CA GLU A 161 -1.93 -14.24 18.83
C GLU A 161 -2.94 -13.14 19.17
N LEU A 162 -4.01 -13.01 18.37
CA LEU A 162 -5.06 -12.00 18.57
C LEU A 162 -6.40 -12.62 18.96
N PRO A 163 -7.14 -12.00 19.92
CA PRO A 163 -6.75 -10.82 20.70
C PRO A 163 -5.73 -11.16 21.80
N MET A 164 -4.70 -10.32 22.00
CA MET A 164 -3.80 -10.44 23.15
C MET A 164 -4.23 -9.51 24.29
N THR A 165 -4.04 -9.96 25.52
CA THR A 165 -4.19 -9.15 26.74
C THR A 165 -2.81 -8.81 27.29
N TYR A 166 -2.59 -7.55 27.66
CA TYR A 166 -1.32 -7.08 28.19
C TYR A 166 -1.54 -6.07 29.33
N THR A 167 -0.52 -5.85 30.14
CA THR A 167 -0.59 -5.01 31.34
C THR A 167 0.16 -3.71 31.12
N GLU A 168 -0.53 -2.58 31.30
CA GLU A 168 0.07 -1.26 31.30
C GLU A 168 0.25 -0.79 32.75
N THR A 169 1.43 -0.25 33.08
CA THR A 169 1.67 0.37 34.39
C THR A 169 1.86 1.86 34.19
N LEU A 170 0.93 2.68 34.68
CA LEU A 170 0.98 4.13 34.57
C LEU A 170 0.88 4.73 35.98
N SER A 171 1.90 5.50 36.39
CA SER A 171 1.91 6.21 37.70
C SER A 171 1.62 5.32 38.93
N SER A 172 2.04 4.05 38.89
CA SER A 172 1.78 2.99 39.89
C SER A 172 0.39 2.35 39.87
N GLU A 173 -0.50 2.76 38.97
CA GLU A 173 -1.72 1.99 38.64
C GLU A 173 -1.39 0.92 37.58
N VAL A 174 -1.95 -0.28 37.79
CA VAL A 174 -1.76 -1.44 36.92
C VAL A 174 -3.08 -1.70 36.20
N ALA A 175 -3.14 -1.34 34.92
CA ALA A 175 -4.30 -1.52 34.06
C ALA A 175 -4.12 -2.73 33.12
N THR A 176 -5.22 -3.42 32.81
CA THR A 176 -5.23 -4.49 31.81
C THR A 176 -5.83 -3.98 30.52
N SER A 177 -5.05 -4.00 29.45
CA SER A 177 -5.45 -3.59 28.10
C SER A 177 -5.60 -4.83 27.20
N THR A 178 -6.21 -4.67 26.02
CA THR A 178 -6.41 -5.76 25.05
C THR A 178 -6.20 -5.24 23.64
N LEU A 179 -5.16 -5.75 22.98
CA LEU A 179 -4.92 -5.47 21.57
C LEU A 179 -5.81 -6.39 20.73
N ARG A 180 -6.84 -5.80 20.11
CA ARG A 180 -7.89 -6.51 19.35
C ARG A 180 -7.64 -6.59 17.85
N ALA A 181 -6.73 -5.76 17.33
CA ALA A 181 -6.45 -5.69 15.91
C ALA A 181 -5.02 -5.19 15.66
N VAL A 182 -4.39 -5.69 14.61
CA VAL A 182 -3.10 -5.20 14.09
C VAL A 182 -3.24 -4.90 12.61
N THR A 183 -2.88 -3.67 12.22
CA THR A 183 -2.75 -3.26 10.82
C THR A 183 -1.39 -3.68 10.30
N ILE A 184 -1.36 -4.65 9.40
CA ILE A 184 -0.12 -5.15 8.79
C ILE A 184 0.06 -4.45 7.45
N PHE A 185 1.14 -3.69 7.31
CA PHE A 185 1.53 -3.08 6.04
C PHE A 185 2.52 -3.99 5.28
N ALA A 186 2.55 -3.91 3.96
CA ALA A 186 3.49 -4.62 3.09
C ALA A 186 3.85 -3.77 1.86
N PRO A 187 4.95 -4.08 1.14
CA PRO A 187 5.28 -3.39 -0.11
C PRO A 187 4.19 -3.57 -1.15
N LEU A 188 3.86 -2.48 -1.85
CA LEU A 188 3.09 -2.51 -3.08
C LEU A 188 4.05 -2.48 -4.25
N PHE A 189 4.15 -3.59 -4.99
CA PHE A 189 4.97 -3.62 -6.20
C PHE A 189 4.17 -3.02 -7.36
N GLN A 190 4.60 -1.84 -7.81
CA GLN A 190 4.03 -1.20 -8.98
C GLN A 190 4.67 -1.77 -10.25
N LEU A 191 3.85 -2.33 -11.13
CA LEU A 191 4.26 -2.85 -12.42
C LEU A 191 3.67 -1.98 -13.53
N ASN A 192 4.53 -1.47 -14.41
CA ASN A 192 4.15 -0.67 -15.57
C ASN A 192 4.40 -1.47 -16.85
N PHE A 193 3.40 -1.56 -17.72
CA PHE A 193 3.51 -2.21 -19.02
C PHE A 193 2.65 -1.52 -20.09
N GLN A 194 3.04 -1.69 -21.34
CA GLN A 194 2.29 -1.32 -22.53
C GLN A 194 1.78 -2.58 -23.25
N SER A 195 0.86 -2.43 -24.21
CA SER A 195 0.34 -3.57 -24.98
C SER A 195 1.41 -4.31 -25.78
N THR A 196 2.51 -3.63 -26.15
CA THR A 196 3.68 -4.19 -26.83
C THR A 196 4.54 -5.09 -25.94
N ASP A 197 4.42 -4.95 -24.62
CA ASP A 197 5.27 -5.65 -23.66
C ASP A 197 4.70 -7.02 -23.28
N ILE A 198 3.43 -7.26 -23.63
CA ILE A 198 2.73 -8.53 -23.41
C ILE A 198 3.14 -9.49 -24.54
N PRO A 199 3.80 -10.63 -24.26
CA PRO A 199 4.13 -11.61 -25.29
C PRO A 199 2.86 -12.07 -26.00
N THR A 200 2.80 -11.86 -27.32
CA THR A 200 1.67 -12.34 -28.12
C THR A 200 1.71 -13.86 -28.08
N ARG A 201 0.72 -14.49 -27.41
CA ARG A 201 0.64 -15.95 -27.31
C ARG A 201 0.59 -16.54 -28.71
N SER A 202 1.72 -17.09 -29.16
CA SER A 202 1.82 -17.77 -30.43
C SER A 202 0.86 -18.97 -30.40
N THR A 203 -0.26 -18.87 -31.10
CA THR A 203 -1.02 -20.05 -31.47
C THR A 203 -0.08 -20.98 -32.22
N PRO A 204 0.05 -22.27 -31.84
CA PRO A 204 0.89 -23.19 -32.58
C PRO A 204 0.28 -23.38 -33.98
N THR A 205 0.83 -22.67 -34.96
CA THR A 205 0.53 -22.90 -36.37
C THR A 205 0.92 -24.35 -36.65
N SER A 206 -0.06 -25.18 -36.96
CA SER A 206 0.19 -26.56 -37.37
C SER A 206 0.67 -26.56 -38.82
N ASP A 207 1.94 -26.16 -39.02
CA ASP A 207 2.61 -26.16 -40.31
C ASP A 207 2.77 -27.61 -40.77
N THR A 208 1.75 -28.09 -41.47
CA THR A 208 1.69 -29.42 -42.08
C THR A 208 2.52 -29.38 -43.36
N ALA A 209 3.84 -29.40 -43.20
CA ALA A 209 4.77 -29.49 -44.32
C ALA A 209 4.70 -30.90 -44.94
N SER A 210 4.00 -31.02 -46.06
CA SER A 210 3.94 -32.25 -46.87
C SER A 210 5.33 -32.64 -47.38
N GLY A 211 5.94 -33.65 -46.76
CA GLY A 211 7.19 -34.28 -47.19
C GLY A 211 7.02 -35.79 -47.29
N LEU A 212 6.86 -36.32 -48.51
CA LEU A 212 6.79 -37.76 -48.74
C LEU A 212 8.15 -38.42 -48.46
N SER A 213 8.15 -39.46 -47.63
CA SER A 213 9.05 -40.60 -47.78
C SER A 213 8.42 -41.84 -47.14
N ALA A 214 8.22 -42.88 -47.94
CA ALA A 214 7.61 -44.12 -47.50
C ALA A 214 8.65 -45.03 -46.82
N GLN A 215 8.30 -45.59 -45.67
CA GLN A 215 8.90 -46.86 -45.25
C GLN A 215 7.89 -47.69 -44.45
N THR A 216 7.81 -48.98 -44.77
CA THR A 216 6.75 -49.90 -44.35
C THR A 216 7.32 -50.97 -43.43
N VAL A 217 6.91 -51.02 -42.17
CA VAL A 217 6.96 -52.23 -41.31
C VAL A 217 5.74 -52.21 -40.37
N ALA A 218 5.23 -53.39 -40.02
CA ALA A 218 3.86 -53.56 -39.53
C ALA A 218 3.66 -53.56 -38.00
N ALA A 219 2.48 -53.05 -37.61
CA ALA A 219 1.55 -53.55 -36.59
C ALA A 219 2.04 -54.00 -35.20
N SER A 220 1.46 -53.37 -34.17
CA SER A 220 0.64 -54.08 -33.16
C SER A 220 -0.44 -53.17 -32.58
N THR A 221 -1.67 -53.68 -32.53
CA THR A 221 -2.90 -53.00 -32.10
C THR A 221 -3.22 -53.26 -30.62
N SER A 222 -3.76 -52.26 -29.91
CA SER A 222 -4.87 -52.41 -28.94
C SER A 222 -5.51 -51.05 -28.62
N ALA A 223 -6.85 -50.96 -28.70
CA ALA A 223 -7.66 -49.86 -28.15
C ALA A 223 -7.84 -50.06 -26.62
N THR A 224 -8.44 -49.20 -25.78
CA THR A 224 -9.42 -48.09 -25.93
C THR A 224 -9.18 -47.11 -24.74
N SER A 225 -9.91 -46.04 -24.38
CA SER A 225 -11.19 -45.40 -24.77
C SER A 225 -11.22 -43.92 -24.35
N HIS A 226 -12.28 -43.19 -24.71
CA HIS A 226 -12.56 -41.82 -24.28
C HIS A 226 -12.96 -41.70 -22.80
N ALA A 227 -12.72 -40.51 -22.22
CA ALA A 227 -13.63 -39.84 -21.29
C ALA A 227 -13.44 -38.31 -21.40
N ASP A 228 -14.55 -37.60 -21.24
CA ASP A 228 -14.83 -36.23 -21.67
C ASP A 228 -13.98 -35.09 -21.07
N GLY A 229 -13.94 -33.97 -21.81
CA GLY A 229 -13.42 -32.70 -21.31
C GLY A 229 -14.55 -31.79 -20.82
N GLU A 230 -14.45 -31.32 -19.58
CA GLU A 230 -15.35 -30.28 -19.06
C GLU A 230 -14.84 -28.87 -19.43
N SER A 231 -15.49 -28.24 -20.40
CA SER A 231 -15.29 -26.83 -20.72
C SER A 231 -16.01 -25.94 -19.71
N PHE A 232 -15.29 -25.41 -18.73
CA PHE A 232 -15.83 -24.42 -17.78
C PHE A 232 -16.20 -23.09 -18.47
N THR A 233 -17.48 -22.95 -18.81
CA THR A 233 -18.05 -21.71 -19.37
C THR A 233 -18.24 -20.66 -18.27
N ASN A 234 -17.24 -19.82 -18.07
CA ASN A 234 -17.35 -18.65 -17.20
C ASN A 234 -18.27 -17.58 -17.83
N GLY A 235 -19.55 -17.61 -17.44
CA GLY A 235 -20.59 -16.71 -17.95
C GLY A 235 -20.43 -15.26 -17.47
N GLY A 236 -19.69 -14.45 -18.23
CA GLY A 236 -19.62 -13.01 -18.04
C GLY A 236 -20.93 -12.31 -18.44
N LEU A 237 -21.57 -11.61 -17.49
CA LEU A 237 -22.78 -10.81 -17.76
C LEU A 237 -22.54 -9.76 -18.86
N SER A 238 -23.44 -9.74 -19.84
CA SER A 238 -23.41 -8.84 -21.00
C SER A 238 -23.27 -7.37 -20.60
N ILE A 239 -22.51 -6.61 -21.42
CA ILE A 239 -22.20 -5.19 -21.21
C ILE A 239 -23.46 -4.33 -21.00
N GLY A 240 -24.58 -4.70 -21.63
CA GLY A 240 -25.88 -4.03 -21.45
C GLY A 240 -26.41 -4.07 -20.01
N ALA A 241 -26.13 -5.13 -19.25
CA ALA A 241 -26.58 -5.24 -17.85
C ALA A 241 -25.79 -4.31 -16.91
N LYS A 242 -24.51 -4.05 -17.20
CA LYS A 242 -23.66 -3.15 -16.39
C LYS A 242 -24.03 -1.68 -16.57
N ALA A 243 -24.52 -1.28 -17.75
CA ALA A 243 -24.94 0.09 -18.03
C ALA A 243 -26.21 0.51 -17.27
N GLY A 244 -27.16 -0.40 -17.06
CA GLY A 244 -28.45 -0.10 -16.43
C GLY A 244 -28.37 0.31 -14.95
N ILE A 245 -27.43 -0.27 -14.19
CA ILE A 245 -27.32 -0.05 -12.73
C ILE A 245 -26.74 1.33 -12.40
N GLY A 246 -25.84 1.87 -13.23
CA GLY A 246 -25.18 3.14 -12.98
C GLY A 246 -26.10 4.36 -13.00
N ALA A 247 -27.15 4.35 -13.84
CA ALA A 247 -28.05 5.48 -14.00
C ALA A 247 -29.01 5.67 -12.79
N ALA A 248 -29.50 4.57 -12.22
CA ALA A 248 -30.47 4.62 -11.13
C ALA A 248 -29.86 5.10 -9.80
N ALA A 249 -28.64 4.66 -9.48
CA ALA A 249 -27.97 5.00 -8.23
C ALA A 249 -27.66 6.51 -8.12
N GLY A 250 -27.28 7.16 -9.23
CA GLY A 250 -26.94 8.58 -9.24
C GLY A 250 -28.09 9.50 -8.85
N VAL A 251 -29.30 9.25 -9.38
CA VAL A 251 -30.50 10.07 -9.10
C VAL A 251 -30.91 9.97 -7.63
N VAL A 252 -30.89 8.76 -7.05
CA VAL A 252 -31.24 8.53 -5.64
C VAL A 252 -30.23 9.22 -4.71
N PHE A 253 -28.93 9.13 -5.00
CA PHE A 253 -27.89 9.76 -4.19
C PHE A 253 -28.01 11.30 -4.17
N VAL A 254 -28.26 11.92 -5.32
CA VAL A 254 -28.47 13.38 -5.42
C VAL A 254 -29.72 13.81 -4.64
N ALA A 255 -30.82 13.04 -4.70
CA ALA A 255 -32.03 13.33 -3.94
C ALA A 255 -31.80 13.27 -2.41
N ILE A 256 -31.03 12.29 -1.93
CA ILE A 256 -30.70 12.15 -0.51
C ILE A 256 -29.83 13.32 -0.01
N ILE A 257 -28.83 13.73 -0.77
CA ILE A 257 -27.99 14.89 -0.40
C ILE A 257 -28.81 16.19 -0.38
N ALA A 258 -29.68 16.40 -1.38
CA ALA A 258 -30.56 17.58 -1.41
C ALA A 258 -31.49 17.63 -0.18
N ALA A 259 -32.07 16.49 0.22
CA ALA A 259 -32.90 16.38 1.42
C ALA A 259 -32.11 16.66 2.71
N ALA A 260 -30.89 16.11 2.85
CA ALA A 260 -30.03 16.32 4.01
C ALA A 260 -29.64 17.81 4.17
N VAL A 261 -29.22 18.46 3.08
CA VAL A 261 -28.89 19.91 3.09
C VAL A 261 -30.11 20.75 3.45
N PHE A 262 -31.30 20.45 2.89
CA PHE A 262 -32.53 21.16 3.21
C PHE A 262 -32.91 21.05 4.70
N LEU A 263 -32.80 19.87 5.31
CA LEU A 263 -33.08 19.66 6.73
C LEU A 263 -32.09 20.41 7.64
N LEU A 264 -30.80 20.41 7.31
CA LEU A 264 -29.78 21.17 8.05
C LEU A 264 -30.03 22.69 7.97
N LEU A 265 -30.37 23.21 6.79
CA LEU A 265 -30.72 24.63 6.61
C LEU A 265 -32.01 25.01 7.37
N ARG A 266 -32.99 24.11 7.42
CA ARG A 266 -34.22 24.32 8.21
C ARG A 266 -33.91 24.37 9.71
N LYS A 267 -33.10 23.45 10.24
CA LYS A 267 -32.70 23.42 11.66
C LYS A 267 -31.92 24.66 12.10
N ARG A 268 -31.05 25.21 11.22
CA ARG A 268 -30.30 26.45 11.51
C ARG A 268 -31.17 27.72 11.56
N ARG A 269 -32.40 27.71 11.01
CA ARG A 269 -33.32 28.85 11.09
C ARG A 269 -34.13 28.90 12.39
N THR A 270 -34.21 27.81 13.14
CA THR A 270 -34.97 27.73 14.41
C THR A 270 -34.14 28.10 15.64
N ILE A 271 -32.81 28.18 15.52
CA ILE A 271 -31.90 28.56 16.61
C ILE A 271 -31.34 29.97 16.34
N ARG A 272 -32.15 30.98 16.65
CA ARG A 272 -31.70 32.36 16.86
C ARG A 272 -32.13 32.79 18.28
N THR A 273 -31.43 32.27 19.28
CA THR A 273 -31.51 32.78 20.64
C THR A 273 -30.79 34.14 20.70
N PRO A 274 -31.32 35.16 21.41
CA PRO A 274 -30.61 36.44 21.60
C PRO A 274 -29.26 36.26 22.30
N LEU A 275 -28.29 37.13 21.99
CA LEU A 275 -26.98 37.14 22.64
C LEU A 275 -27.12 37.49 24.14
N PRO A 276 -26.41 36.81 25.06
CA PRO A 276 -26.23 37.29 26.42
C PRO A 276 -25.36 38.56 26.44
N GLU A 277 -25.71 39.49 27.31
CA GLU A 277 -24.95 40.72 27.58
C GLU A 277 -23.67 40.37 28.39
N PRO A 278 -22.51 40.99 28.11
CA PRO A 278 -21.26 40.66 28.81
C PRO A 278 -21.27 41.16 30.27
N PRO A 279 -20.65 40.43 31.22
CA PRO A 279 -20.51 40.89 32.60
C PRO A 279 -19.66 42.17 32.70
N LYS A 280 -19.94 42.97 33.73
CA LYS A 280 -19.07 44.08 34.14
C LYS A 280 -18.03 43.53 35.09
N ASP A 281 -16.78 43.49 34.67
CA ASP A 281 -15.68 43.08 35.54
C ASP A 281 -15.42 44.14 36.63
N GLU A 282 -15.46 43.70 37.88
CA GLU A 282 -15.17 44.52 39.04
C GLU A 282 -13.67 44.49 39.38
N LEU A 283 -13.17 45.61 39.89
CA LEU A 283 -11.75 45.92 40.02
C LEU A 283 -11.06 45.12 41.15
N SER A 284 -9.88 44.55 40.89
CA SER A 284 -8.97 44.10 41.96
C SER A 284 -7.50 44.45 41.63
N PRO A 285 -6.73 45.06 42.54
CA PRO A 285 -5.43 45.64 42.21
C PRO A 285 -4.23 44.76 42.56
N GLY A 286 -3.23 44.80 41.67
CA GLY A 286 -1.83 44.92 42.09
C GLY A 286 -1.00 43.64 42.25
N ILE A 287 -0.35 43.22 41.16
CA ILE A 287 1.04 42.72 41.22
C ILE A 287 1.84 43.45 40.13
N VAL A 288 2.95 44.08 40.53
CA VAL A 288 3.90 44.75 39.63
C VAL A 288 5.10 43.85 39.40
N SER A 289 5.50 43.66 38.14
CA SER A 289 6.89 43.32 37.80
C SER A 289 7.22 43.84 36.38
N PRO A 290 8.44 44.34 36.11
CA PRO A 290 8.68 45.18 34.93
C PRO A 290 9.01 44.39 33.65
N ALA A 291 8.74 45.04 32.51
CA ALA A 291 9.25 44.66 31.20
C ALA A 291 10.66 45.24 30.95
N GLU A 292 11.11 45.19 29.69
CA GLU A 292 12.33 45.78 29.12
C GLU A 292 13.65 45.01 29.34
N LEU A 293 13.92 44.05 28.44
CA LEU A 293 15.21 44.04 27.73
C LEU A 293 15.10 43.27 26.39
N TYR A 294 14.85 44.02 25.31
CA TYR A 294 15.06 43.53 23.95
C TYR A 294 15.69 44.68 23.16
N ASP A 295 17.00 44.64 22.93
CA ASP A 295 17.64 45.54 21.98
C ASP A 295 18.80 44.88 21.23
N HIS A 296 19.04 45.40 20.03
CA HIS A 296 19.70 44.82 18.87
C HIS A 296 21.06 44.11 19.03
N ALA A 297 21.23 43.04 18.25
CA ALA A 297 22.52 42.59 17.73
C ALA A 297 22.46 42.37 16.20
N ASN A 298 23.19 43.18 15.44
CA ASN A 298 23.31 43.15 13.99
C ASN A 298 24.62 42.42 13.58
N PRO A 299 24.65 41.54 12.56
CA PRO A 299 25.87 40.78 12.24
C PRO A 299 26.84 41.60 11.36
N HIS A 300 28.08 41.76 11.83
CA HIS A 300 29.18 42.33 11.04
C HIS A 300 30.33 41.33 10.85
N THR A 301 30.42 40.80 9.63
CA THR A 301 31.65 40.64 8.84
C THR A 301 32.99 40.35 9.55
N LEU A 302 33.47 39.09 9.50
CA LEU A 302 34.91 38.78 9.50
C LEU A 302 35.27 37.56 8.62
N ARG A 303 35.83 37.85 7.44
CA ARG A 303 36.99 37.17 6.81
C ARG A 303 38.23 38.03 7.25
N PRO A 304 39.52 37.63 7.15
CA PRO A 304 40.06 36.62 6.22
C PRO A 304 41.35 35.82 6.63
N GLU A 305 41.84 35.07 5.64
CA GLU A 305 43.22 34.62 5.32
C GLU A 305 43.92 33.45 6.05
N LEU A 306 44.59 32.65 5.21
CA LEU A 306 45.62 31.65 5.51
C LEU A 306 46.98 32.33 5.74
N PRO A 307 47.98 31.59 6.23
CA PRO A 307 49.07 31.18 5.33
C PRO A 307 49.18 29.66 5.12
#